data_AF-A0A8T3N6P7-F1
#
_entry.id   AF-A0A8T3N6P7-F1
#
_cell.length_a   1.000
_cell.length_b   1.000
_cell.length_c   1.000
_cell.angle_alpha   90.00
_cell.angle_beta   90.00
_cell.angle_gamma   90.00
#
_symmetry.space_group_name_H-M   'P 1'
#
loop_
_entity.id
_entity.type
_entity.pdbx_description
1 polymer ?
#
loop_
_entity_poly.entity_id
_entity_poly.type
_entity_poly.pdbx_seq_one_letter_code
_entity_poly.pdbx_strand_id
1 'polypeptide(L)' 'MRNVTVALDDTVADWARVWAARHHTSVSRMLGELLAEKMAHEERYMVAMEEFLAVTPVKLPKTKIADRPYPQRDALHER' A
#
# COMPACT_ATOMS: atom_id res chain seq x y z
N MET A 1 12.17 -12.38 21.06
CA MET A 1 12.60 -11.56 19.90
C MET A 1 13.82 -12.24 19.28
N ARG A 2 14.00 -12.15 17.96
CA ARG A 2 15.20 -12.66 17.25
C ARG A 2 16.09 -11.48 16.88
N ASN A 3 17.41 -11.64 17.00
CA ASN A 3 18.37 -10.62 16.58
C ASN A 3 18.59 -10.71 15.08
N VAL A 4 18.64 -9.55 14.42
CA VAL A 4 18.90 -9.42 12.97
C VAL A 4 20.04 -8.44 12.79
N THR A 5 21.06 -8.85 12.04
CA THR A 5 22.16 -7.97 11.62
C THR A 5 21.83 -7.41 10.25
N VAL A 6 21.94 -6.08 10.10
CA VAL A 6 21.63 -5.37 8.85
C VAL A 6 22.82 -4.53 8.47
N ALA A 7 23.23 -4.61 7.20
CA ALA A 7 24.25 -3.72 6.65
C ALA A 7 23.58 -2.42 6.20
N LEU A 8 24.15 -1.28 6.61
CA LEU A 8 23.70 0.05 6.25
C LEU A 8 24.93 0.85 5.80
N ASP A 9 24.71 1.83 4.93
CA ASP A 9 25.71 2.87 4.70
C ASP A 9 25.97 3.64 6.00
N ASP A 10 27.23 4.04 6.23
CA ASP A 10 27.65 4.72 7.47
C ASP A 10 26.82 5.99 7.72
N THR A 11 26.53 6.77 6.67
CA THR A 11 25.76 8.00 6.80
C THR A 11 24.31 7.73 7.19
N VAL A 12 23.73 6.64 6.69
CA VAL A 12 22.36 6.21 7.01
C VAL A 12 22.30 5.70 8.46
N ALA A 13 23.30 4.94 8.90
CA ALA A 13 23.37 4.43 10.26
C ALA A 13 23.47 5.58 11.28
N ASP A 14 24.30 6.59 11.02
CA ASP A 14 24.45 7.76 11.88
C ASP A 14 23.17 8.58 11.93
N TRP A 15 22.56 8.85 10.77
CA TRP A 15 21.28 9.55 10.70
C TRP A 15 20.19 8.80 11.49
N ALA A 16 20.08 7.48 11.32
CA ALA A 16 19.07 6.67 11.98
C ALA A 16 19.22 6.70 13.51
N ARG A 17 20.47 6.67 14.02
CA ARG A 17 20.73 6.78 15.46
C ARG A 17 20.30 8.13 16.01
N VAL A 18 20.65 9.22 15.33
CA VAL A 18 20.26 10.58 15.75
C VAL A 18 18.74 10.76 15.70
N TRP A 19 18.10 10.29 14.63
CA TRP A 19 16.66 10.37 14.47
C TRP A 19 15.94 9.59 15.58
N ALA A 20 16.37 8.35 15.85
CA ALA A 20 15.76 7.51 16.88
C ALA A 20 15.90 8.15 18.27
N ALA A 21 17.08 8.71 18.59
CA ALA A 21 17.29 9.43 19.84
C ALA A 21 16.37 10.66 19.97
N ARG A 22 16.20 11.44 18.89
CA ARG A 22 15.28 12.60 18.87
C ARG A 22 13.81 12.22 19.12
N HIS A 23 13.41 11.01 18.72
CA HIS A 23 12.04 10.50 18.90
C HIS A 23 11.90 9.56 20.10
N HIS A 24 12.89 9.56 21.01
CA HIS A 24 12.89 8.70 22.21
C HIS A 24 12.67 7.20 21.90
N THR A 25 13.19 6.73 20.77
CA THR A 25 13.09 5.34 20.31
C THR A 25 14.47 4.75 20.00
N SER A 26 14.50 3.47 19.59
CA SER A 26 15.71 2.81 19.12
C SER A 26 15.61 2.51 17.63
N VAL A 27 16.76 2.40 16.95
CA VAL A 27 16.83 2.01 15.54
C VAL A 27 16.16 0.65 15.32
N SER A 28 16.33 -0.29 16.26
CA SER A 28 15.69 -1.60 16.21
C SER A 28 14.16 -1.54 16.32
N ARG A 29 13.61 -0.67 17.19
CA ARG A 29 12.17 -0.47 17.30
C ARG A 29 11.60 0.18 16.04
N MET A 30 12.25 1.26 15.58
CA MET A 30 11.89 1.95 14.34
C MET A 30 11.89 1.00 13.14
N LEU A 31 12.93 0.17 12.99
CA LEU A 31 13.00 -0.81 11.90
C LEU A 31 11.92 -1.89 12.04
N GLY A 32 11.63 -2.35 13.26
CA GLY A 32 10.57 -3.31 13.51
C GLY A 32 9.18 -2.76 13.13
N GLU A 33 8.90 -1.51 13.47
CA GLU A 33 7.65 -0.82 13.11
C GLU A 33 7.52 -0.67 11.59
N LEU A 34 8.58 -0.21 10.91
CA LEU A 34 8.60 -0.09 9.46
C LEU A 34 8.35 -1.43 8.75
N LEU A 35 8.96 -2.52 9.25
CA LEU A 35 8.75 -3.85 8.68
C LEU A 35 7.32 -4.36 8.93
N ALA A 36 6.75 -4.10 10.10
CA ALA A 36 5.37 -4.47 10.41
C ALA A 36 4.36 -3.73 9.50
N GLU A 37 4.57 -2.43 9.28
CA GLU A 37 3.75 -1.65 8.34
C GLU A 37 3.86 -2.19 6.91
N LYS A 38 5.08 -2.52 6.45
CA LYS A 38 5.27 -3.13 5.13
C LYS A 38 4.56 -4.47 5.02
N MET A 39 4.70 -5.36 6.00
CA MET A 39 4.00 -6.65 6.01
C MET A 39 2.48 -6.46 5.90
N ALA A 40 1.91 -5.61 6.74
CA ALA A 40 0.47 -5.33 6.73
C ALA A 40 0.00 -4.69 5.40
N HIS A 41 0.85 -3.90 4.74
CA HIS A 41 0.54 -3.35 3.43
C HIS A 41 0.54 -4.42 2.33
N GLU A 42 1.57 -5.27 2.28
CA GLU A 42 1.67 -6.35 1.29
C GLU A 42 0.52 -7.37 1.47
N GLU A 43 0.21 -7.76 2.70
CA GLU A 43 -0.91 -8.67 3.00
C GLU A 43 -2.25 -8.09 2.52
N ARG A 44 -2.52 -6.81 2.84
CA ARG A 44 -3.74 -6.14 2.38
C ARG A 44 -3.83 -6.06 0.86
N TYR A 45 -2.71 -5.78 0.19
CA TYR A 45 -2.66 -5.75 -1.27
C TYR A 45 -2.99 -7.12 -1.86
N MET A 46 -2.41 -8.20 -1.34
CA MET A 46 -2.68 -9.55 -1.83
C MET A 46 -4.16 -9.92 -1.68
N VAL A 47 -4.76 -9.63 -0.52
CA VAL A 47 -6.20 -9.89 -0.28
C VAL A 47 -7.05 -9.09 -1.26
N ALA A 48 -6.79 -7.80 -1.44
CA ALA A 48 -7.54 -6.97 -2.38
C ALA A 48 -7.39 -7.45 -3.84
N MET A 49 -6.19 -7.91 -4.22
CA MET A 49 -5.93 -8.48 -5.54
C MET A 49 -6.70 -9.79 -5.74
N GLU A 50 -6.68 -10.68 -4.75
CA GLU A 50 -7.42 -11.94 -4.79
C GLU A 50 -8.92 -11.70 -4.91
N GLU A 51 -9.48 -10.80 -4.09
CA GLU A 51 -10.88 -10.39 -4.16
C GLU A 51 -11.26 -9.81 -5.52
N PHE A 52 -10.42 -8.93 -6.07
CA PHE A 52 -10.65 -8.31 -7.37
C PHE A 52 -10.65 -9.35 -8.51
N LEU A 53 -9.70 -10.29 -8.50
CA LEU A 53 -9.58 -11.32 -9.53
C LEU A 53 -10.62 -12.44 -9.39
N ALA A 54 -11.18 -12.64 -8.19
CA ALA A 54 -12.28 -13.59 -7.97
C ALA A 54 -13.61 -13.12 -8.58
N VAL A 55 -13.74 -11.83 -8.95
CA VAL A 55 -14.95 -11.31 -9.58
C VAL A 55 -15.14 -11.97 -10.94
N THR A 56 -16.19 -12.78 -11.06
CA THR A 56 -16.53 -13.42 -12.33
C THR A 56 -16.94 -12.34 -13.35
N PRO A 57 -16.34 -12.32 -14.56
CA PRO A 57 -16.71 -11.35 -15.58
C PRO A 57 -18.19 -11.47 -15.94
N VAL A 58 -18.91 -10.35 -15.87
CA VAL A 58 -20.29 -10.26 -16.33
C VAL A 58 -20.35 -9.57 -17.68
N LYS A 59 -21.22 -10.05 -18.58
CA LYS A 59 -21.48 -9.36 -19.84
C LYS A 59 -22.20 -8.04 -19.53
N LEU A 60 -21.56 -6.93 -19.87
CA LEU A 60 -22.20 -5.63 -19.80
C LEU A 60 -23.30 -5.52 -20.88
N PRO A 61 -24.46 -4.93 -20.57
CA PRO A 61 -25.45 -4.57 -21.58
C PRO A 61 -24.81 -3.60 -22.59
N LYS A 62 -25.24 -3.63 -23.85
CA LYS A 62 -24.61 -2.80 -24.90
C LYS A 62 -24.94 -1.31 -24.80
N THR A 63 -26.01 -0.96 -24.10
CA THR A 63 -26.64 0.37 -24.23
C THR A 63 -26.98 1.06 -22.93
N LYS A 64 -27.15 0.33 -21.81
CA LYS A 64 -27.58 0.92 -20.54
C LYS A 64 -26.98 0.23 -19.31
N ILE A 65 -26.75 1.00 -18.24
CA ILE A 65 -26.58 0.50 -16.87
C ILE A 65 -27.91 0.70 -16.16
N ALA A 66 -28.50 -0.38 -15.63
CA ALA A 66 -29.88 -0.37 -15.12
C ALA A 66 -30.85 0.25 -16.15
N ASP A 67 -31.58 1.31 -15.78
CA ASP A 67 -32.50 2.05 -16.66
C ASP A 67 -31.93 3.35 -17.22
N ARG A 68 -30.61 3.57 -17.12
CA ARG A 68 -29.95 4.77 -17.65
C ARG A 68 -28.97 4.41 -18.78
N PRO A 69 -28.96 5.17 -19.90
CA PRO A 69 -27.94 5.01 -20.92
C PRO A 69 -26.53 5.18 -20.35
N TYR A 70 -25.53 4.58 -20.99
CA TYR A 70 -24.14 4.87 -20.65
C TYR A 70 -23.85 6.36 -20.84
N PRO A 71 -23.08 6.98 -19.92
CA PRO A 71 -22.63 8.37 -20.10
C PRO A 71 -21.82 8.48 -21.39
N GLN A 72 -22.05 9.54 -22.15
CA GLN A 72 -21.17 9.90 -23.25
C GLN A 72 -19.89 10.52 -22.69
N ARG A 73 -18.76 10.31 -23.38
CA ARG A 73 -17.44 10.80 -22.97
C ARG A 73 -17.47 12.28 -22.58
N ASP A 74 -18.11 13.11 -23.39
CA ASP A 74 -18.12 14.55 -23.20
C ASP A 74 -18.89 14.95 -21.93
N ALA A 75 -19.97 14.23 -21.58
CA ALA A 75 -20.74 14.47 -20.35
C ALA A 75 -20.00 14.13 -19.04
N LEU A 76 -18.89 13.38 -19.10
CA LEU A 76 -18.09 12.99 -17.92
C LEU A 76 -16.86 13.88 -17.70
N HIS A 77 -16.42 14.61 -18.71
CA HIS A 77 -15.15 15.32 -18.71
C HIS A 77 -15.28 16.83 -18.91
N GLU A 78 -16.50 17.38 -18.87
CA GLU A 78 -16.72 18.82 -18.77
C GLU A 78 -16.21 19.34 -17.42
N ARG A 79 -14.97 19.85 -17.44
CA ARG A 79 -14.40 20.79 -16.47
C ARG A 79 -13.78 21.95 -17.21
#